data_AF-A0AAC8XKB2-F1
#
_entry.id   AF-A0AAC8XKB2-F1
#
_cell.length_a   1.000
_cell.length_b   1.000
_cell.length_c   1.000
_cell.angle_alpha   90.00
_cell.angle_beta   90.00
_cell.angle_gamma   90.00
#
_symmetry.space_group_name_H-M   'P 1'
#
loop_
_entity.id
_entity.type
_entity.pdbx_description
1 polymer ?
#
loop_
_entity_poly.entity_id
_entity_poly.type
_entity_poly.pdbx_seq_one_letter_code
_entity_poly.pdbx_strand_id
1 'polypeptide(L)'
;MNWSDVGSFLKQNQKGVAGLVGSLLTGNVVGAVSAGASMVAQATGTTDPDQALATLQSDPNALVRLEEIAAAREAEVNRHLESVMALELQDKQRSHSETQQTIRNGDNAEGGVKYVRPSHATLSLFAGIYYGLFTDTPDLLILSAFLTLPFTYAGLREIGKRNVLAFQSKK
;
A
#
# COMPACT_ATOMS: atom_id res chain seq x y z
N MET A 1 14.10 35.67 -17.80
CA MET A 1 14.85 34.56 -17.17
C MET A 1 13.85 33.52 -16.67
N ASN A 2 14.23 32.27 -16.42
CA ASN A 2 13.31 31.20 -16.01
C ASN A 2 13.47 30.86 -14.52
N TRP A 3 12.45 30.23 -13.94
CA TRP A 3 12.50 29.70 -12.56
C TRP A 3 13.68 28.74 -12.30
N SER A 4 14.17 28.07 -13.35
CA SER A 4 15.40 27.25 -13.30
C SER A 4 16.65 28.05 -12.97
N ASP A 5 16.71 29.31 -13.37
CA ASP A 5 17.88 30.18 -13.16
C ASP A 5 17.91 30.68 -11.71
N VAL A 6 16.73 31.03 -11.18
CA VAL A 6 16.52 31.28 -9.74
C VAL A 6 16.91 30.06 -8.93
N GLY A 7 16.47 28.87 -9.36
CA GLY A 7 16.80 27.62 -8.70
C GLY A 7 18.29 27.28 -8.73
N SER A 8 18.96 27.55 -9.85
CA SER A 8 20.40 27.36 -10.01
C SER A 8 21.19 28.28 -9.09
N PHE A 9 20.78 29.54 -8.94
CA PHE A 9 21.36 30.47 -7.98
C PHE A 9 21.23 29.95 -6.55
N LEU A 10 20.03 29.57 -6.12
CA LEU A 10 19.78 29.06 -4.77
C LEU A 10 20.59 27.80 -4.47
N LYS A 11 20.67 26.88 -5.43
CA LYS A 11 21.44 25.62 -5.28
C LYS A 11 22.95 25.85 -5.17
N GLN A 12 23.49 26.86 -5.84
CA GLN A 12 24.92 27.16 -5.83
C GLN A 12 25.35 28.04 -4.65
N ASN A 13 24.48 28.94 -4.20
CA ASN A 13 24.84 29.99 -3.24
C ASN A 13 24.25 29.80 -1.84
N GLN A 14 23.26 28.92 -1.67
CA GLN A 14 22.64 28.64 -0.37
C GLN A 14 22.90 27.21 0.09
N LYS A 15 23.21 27.07 1.37
CA LYS A 15 23.26 25.77 2.07
C LYS A 15 22.00 25.67 2.94
N GLY A 16 21.46 24.46 3.13
CA GLY A 16 20.24 24.27 3.93
C GLY A 16 18.96 24.23 3.08
N VAL A 17 17.83 24.63 3.68
CA VAL A 17 16.49 24.38 3.12
C VAL A 17 16.23 25.22 1.86
N ALA A 18 16.82 26.42 1.78
CA ALA A 18 16.77 27.25 0.57
C ALA A 18 17.45 26.58 -0.65
N GLY A 19 18.50 25.76 -0.43
CA GLY A 19 19.12 24.95 -1.49
C GLY A 19 18.22 23.81 -1.98
N LEU A 20 17.33 23.29 -1.13
CA LEU A 20 16.31 22.32 -1.50
C LEU A 20 15.22 22.98 -2.37
N VAL A 21 14.82 24.21 -2.05
CA VAL A 21 13.94 25.02 -2.92
C VAL A 21 14.57 25.22 -4.30
N GLY A 22 15.87 25.48 -4.36
CA GLY A 22 16.61 25.56 -5.63
C GLY A 22 16.59 24.24 -6.44
N SER A 23 16.59 23.11 -5.75
CA SER A 23 16.48 21.79 -6.38
C SER A 23 15.06 21.50 -6.89
N LEU A 24 14.02 21.99 -6.20
CA LEU A 24 12.63 21.92 -6.69
C LEU A 24 12.44 22.75 -7.97
N LEU A 25 13.04 23.94 -8.02
CA LEU A 25 12.96 24.89 -9.14
C LEU A 25 13.74 24.45 -10.39
N THR A 26 14.80 23.65 -10.21
CA THR A 26 15.59 23.07 -11.31
C THR A 26 15.13 21.67 -11.72
N GLY A 27 14.13 21.12 -11.04
CA GLY A 27 13.61 19.78 -11.30
C GLY A 27 12.68 19.71 -12.52
N ASN A 28 12.47 18.50 -13.03
CA ASN A 28 11.61 18.25 -14.20
C ASN A 28 10.11 18.07 -13.83
N VAL A 29 9.78 18.09 -12.55
CA VAL A 29 8.41 17.89 -12.06
C VAL A 29 7.72 19.24 -11.95
N VAL A 30 6.78 19.51 -12.85
CA VAL A 30 6.06 20.81 -12.93
C VAL A 30 5.45 21.22 -11.58
N GLY A 31 4.89 20.26 -10.83
CA GLY A 31 4.34 20.52 -9.48
C GLY A 31 5.38 20.84 -8.41
N ALA A 32 6.61 20.33 -8.56
CA ALA A 32 7.72 20.68 -7.67
C ALA A 32 8.25 22.08 -7.98
N VAL A 33 8.38 22.41 -9.28
CA VAL A 33 8.80 23.74 -9.73
C VAL A 33 7.80 24.80 -9.31
N SER A 34 6.49 24.55 -9.44
CA SER A 34 5.46 25.50 -9.01
C SER A 34 5.45 25.71 -7.48
N ALA A 35 5.67 24.64 -6.71
CA ALA A 35 5.83 24.73 -5.27
C ALA A 35 7.07 25.55 -4.87
N GLY A 36 8.19 25.33 -5.55
CA GLY A 36 9.41 26.13 -5.39
C GLY A 36 9.20 27.61 -5.73
N ALA A 37 8.54 27.88 -6.86
CA ALA A 37 8.24 29.23 -7.32
C ALA A 37 7.31 29.97 -6.35
N SER A 38 6.31 29.26 -5.78
CA SER A 38 5.42 29.83 -4.77
C SER A 38 6.17 30.21 -3.49
N MET A 39 7.14 29.42 -3.05
CA MET A 39 7.94 29.75 -1.86
C MET A 39 8.81 30.98 -2.11
N VAL A 40 9.46 31.05 -3.28
CA VAL A 40 10.25 32.23 -3.68
C VAL A 40 9.37 33.46 -3.83
N ALA A 41 8.17 33.33 -4.40
CA ALA A 41 7.25 34.45 -4.56
C ALA A 41 6.74 34.99 -3.22
N GLN A 42 6.51 34.12 -2.23
CA GLN A 42 6.16 34.55 -0.87
C GLN A 42 7.33 35.27 -0.17
N ALA A 43 8.56 34.80 -0.39
CA ALA A 43 9.74 35.41 0.23
C ALA A 43 10.11 36.78 -0.38
N THR A 44 9.95 36.92 -1.71
CA THR A 44 10.36 38.10 -2.48
C THR A 44 9.22 39.07 -2.77
N GLY A 45 7.96 38.65 -2.62
CA GLY A 45 6.77 39.45 -2.92
C GLY A 45 6.42 39.57 -4.40
N THR A 46 7.10 38.82 -5.28
CA THR A 46 6.89 38.87 -6.73
C THR A 46 6.83 37.47 -7.34
N THR A 47 6.00 37.30 -8.36
CA THR A 47 5.90 36.05 -9.15
C THR A 47 6.75 36.11 -10.42
N ASP A 48 7.46 37.21 -10.65
CA ASP A 48 8.37 37.38 -11.75
C ASP A 48 9.76 36.79 -11.39
N PRO A 49 10.29 35.81 -12.15
CA PRO A 49 11.57 35.16 -11.84
C PRO A 49 12.77 36.12 -11.90
N ASP A 50 12.74 37.11 -12.78
CA ASP A 50 13.83 38.08 -12.93
C ASP A 50 13.90 39.00 -11.70
N GLN A 51 12.74 39.52 -11.28
CA GLN A 51 12.64 40.37 -10.10
C GLN A 51 12.90 39.59 -8.80
N ALA A 52 12.44 38.34 -8.74
CA ALA A 52 12.68 37.45 -7.61
C ALA A 52 14.18 37.18 -7.45
N LEU A 53 14.91 36.88 -8.53
CA LEU A 53 16.35 36.67 -8.47
C LEU A 53 17.08 37.94 -8.02
N ALA A 54 16.74 39.09 -8.61
CA ALA A 54 17.34 40.36 -8.25
C ALA A 54 17.15 40.64 -6.74
N THR A 55 15.94 40.43 -6.23
CA THR A 55 15.62 40.59 -4.81
C THR A 55 16.42 39.63 -3.94
N LEU A 56 16.51 38.34 -4.31
CA LEU A 56 17.29 37.34 -3.58
C LEU A 56 18.81 37.63 -3.58
N GLN A 57 19.31 38.30 -4.62
CA GLN A 57 20.72 38.70 -4.72
C GLN A 57 21.02 39.99 -3.94
N SER A 58 20.09 40.94 -3.93
CA SER A 58 20.29 42.26 -3.32
C SER A 58 19.90 42.33 -1.84
N ASP A 59 18.95 41.50 -1.41
CA ASP A 59 18.39 41.53 -0.05
C ASP A 59 18.63 40.21 0.70
N PRO A 60 19.60 40.18 1.64
CA PRO A 60 19.82 39.04 2.52
C PRO A 60 18.59 38.65 3.33
N ASN A 61 17.69 39.60 3.64
CA ASN A 61 16.47 39.33 4.40
C ASN A 61 15.47 38.48 3.61
N ALA A 62 15.44 38.62 2.27
CA ALA A 62 14.61 37.78 1.42
C ALA A 62 15.04 36.31 1.46
N LEU A 63 16.35 36.05 1.60
CA LEU A 63 16.88 34.69 1.76
C LEU A 63 16.51 34.09 3.12
N VAL A 64 16.61 34.87 4.20
CA VAL A 64 16.19 34.42 5.54
C VAL A 64 14.70 34.07 5.55
N ARG A 65 13.85 34.93 4.98
CA ARG A 65 12.41 34.66 4.84
C ARG A 65 12.14 33.40 4.03
N LEU A 66 12.86 33.21 2.93
CA LEU A 66 12.72 32.00 2.11
C LEU A 66 13.06 30.74 2.91
N GLU A 67 14.10 30.79 3.73
CA GLU A 67 14.49 29.68 4.58
C GLU A 67 13.45 29.40 5.68
N GLU A 68 12.89 30.43 6.32
CA GLU A 68 11.79 30.30 7.28
C GLU A 68 10.54 29.66 6.64
N ILE A 69 10.15 30.13 5.46
CA ILE A 69 9.01 29.59 4.71
C ILE A 69 9.26 28.13 4.36
N ALA A 70 10.45 27.81 3.86
CA ALA A 70 10.79 26.47 3.45
C ALA A 70 10.82 25.50 4.64
N ALA A 71 11.39 25.91 5.78
CA ALA A 71 11.42 25.11 7.01
C ALA A 71 10.01 24.88 7.59
N ALA A 72 9.16 25.91 7.61
CA ALA A 72 7.77 25.79 8.06
C ALA A 72 6.98 24.79 7.19
N ARG A 73 7.20 24.85 5.88
CA ARG A 73 6.54 23.95 4.92
C ARG A 73 7.04 22.52 5.02
N GLU A 74 8.34 22.31 5.24
CA GLU A 74 8.89 20.97 5.49
C GLU A 74 8.28 20.34 6.75
N ALA A 75 8.14 21.10 7.83
CA ALA A 75 7.48 20.64 9.05
C ALA A 75 5.99 20.33 8.86
N GLU A 76 5.28 21.08 8.01
CA GLU A 76 3.89 20.77 7.63
C GLU A 76 3.80 19.48 6.80
N VAL A 77 4.66 19.32 5.78
CA VAL A 77 4.70 18.13 4.94
C VAL A 77 4.99 16.88 5.79
N ASN A 78 5.95 16.95 6.71
CA ASN A 78 6.27 15.83 7.60
C ASN A 78 5.08 15.43 8.48
N ARG A 79 4.37 16.41 9.07
CA ARG A 79 3.15 16.14 9.85
C ARG A 79 2.04 15.52 8.98
N HIS A 80 1.89 16.01 7.75
CA HIS A 80 0.92 15.44 6.82
C HIS A 80 1.26 13.99 6.47
N LEU A 81 2.52 13.69 6.15
CA LEU A 81 3.00 12.33 5.88
C LEU A 81 2.79 11.40 7.07
N GLU A 82 3.11 11.85 8.28
CA GLU A 82 2.85 11.10 9.52
C GLU A 82 1.36 10.78 9.66
N SER A 83 0.48 11.76 9.44
CA SER A 83 -0.98 11.55 9.56
C SER A 83 -1.53 10.59 8.52
N VAL A 84 -1.09 10.69 7.26
CA VAL A 84 -1.52 9.78 6.18
C VAL A 84 -1.03 8.36 6.46
N MET A 85 0.23 8.22 6.87
CA MET A 85 0.80 6.93 7.21
C MET A 85 0.10 6.30 8.42
N ALA A 86 -0.24 7.10 9.44
CA ALA A 86 -0.99 6.62 10.60
C ALA A 86 -2.40 6.13 10.21
N LEU A 87 -3.11 6.86 9.34
CA LEU A 87 -4.42 6.44 8.83
C LEU A 87 -4.33 5.14 8.02
N GLU A 88 -3.32 5.03 7.15
CA GLU A 88 -3.10 3.82 6.34
C GLU A 88 -2.78 2.60 7.22
N LEU A 89 -1.92 2.77 8.22
CA LEU A 89 -1.59 1.70 9.17
C LEU A 89 -2.80 1.31 10.02
N GLN A 90 -3.62 2.27 10.45
CA GLN A 90 -4.84 2.00 11.20
C GLN A 90 -5.85 1.22 10.36
N ASP A 91 -6.03 1.57 9.09
CA ASP A 91 -6.94 0.87 8.19
C ASP A 91 -6.48 -0.57 7.94
N LYS A 92 -5.19 -0.78 7.67
CA LYS A 92 -4.60 -2.13 7.56
C LYS A 92 -4.81 -2.95 8.82
N GLN A 93 -4.56 -2.38 10.00
CA GLN A 93 -4.79 -3.06 11.28
C GLN A 93 -6.27 -3.42 11.47
N ARG A 94 -7.19 -2.52 11.13
CA ARG A 94 -8.64 -2.75 11.22
C ARG A 94 -9.06 -3.87 10.27
N SER A 95 -8.64 -3.84 9.02
CA SER A 95 -8.91 -4.88 8.03
C SER A 95 -8.41 -6.27 8.49
N HIS A 96 -7.20 -6.33 9.06
CA HIS A 96 -6.69 -7.58 9.65
C HIS A 96 -7.53 -8.05 10.84
N SER A 97 -7.96 -7.12 11.71
CA SER A 97 -8.78 -7.44 12.87
C SER A 97 -10.16 -7.99 12.46
N GLU A 98 -10.81 -7.38 11.46
CA GLU A 98 -12.11 -7.82 10.93
C GLU A 98 -12.00 -9.17 10.23
N THR A 99 -10.92 -9.39 9.46
CA THR A 99 -10.65 -10.68 8.83
C THR A 99 -10.50 -11.77 9.89
N GLN A 100 -9.71 -11.52 10.94
CA GLN A 100 -9.52 -12.49 12.02
C GLN A 100 -10.78 -12.72 12.83
N GLN A 101 -11.59 -11.68 13.07
CA GLN A 101 -12.90 -11.84 13.68
C GLN A 101 -13.83 -12.68 12.81
N THR A 102 -13.82 -12.48 11.49
CA THR A 102 -14.61 -13.29 10.55
C THR A 102 -14.18 -14.75 10.57
N ILE A 103 -12.87 -15.03 10.61
CA ILE A 103 -12.34 -16.40 10.74
C ILE A 103 -12.78 -17.02 12.06
N ARG A 104 -12.60 -16.31 13.19
CA ARG A 104 -13.01 -16.79 14.51
C ARG A 104 -14.51 -17.01 14.60
N ASN A 105 -15.32 -16.14 14.02
CA ASN A 105 -16.77 -16.28 13.96
C ASN A 105 -17.18 -17.45 13.06
N GLY A 106 -16.44 -17.71 11.98
CA GLY A 106 -16.60 -18.90 11.16
C GLY A 106 -16.26 -20.19 11.91
N ASP A 107 -15.17 -20.19 12.68
CA ASP A 107 -14.75 -21.33 13.51
C ASP A 107 -15.70 -21.58 14.70
N ASN A 108 -16.24 -20.51 15.28
CA ASN A 108 -17.20 -20.54 16.39
C ASN A 108 -18.66 -20.65 15.93
N ALA A 109 -18.93 -20.85 14.64
CA ALA A 109 -20.29 -20.91 14.13
C ALA A 109 -21.10 -22.01 14.84
N GLU A 110 -22.13 -21.62 15.58
CA GLU A 110 -23.04 -22.54 16.27
C GLU A 110 -24.13 -23.08 15.32
N GLY A 111 -24.63 -24.28 15.60
CA GLY A 111 -25.71 -24.90 14.82
C GLY A 111 -25.28 -25.94 13.77
N GLY A 112 -26.23 -26.34 12.91
CA GLY A 112 -26.07 -27.44 11.96
C GLY A 112 -25.20 -27.12 10.73
N VAL A 113 -25.02 -25.84 10.41
CA VAL A 113 -24.34 -25.37 9.18
C VAL A 113 -22.87 -25.84 9.13
N LYS A 114 -22.18 -25.92 10.27
CA LYS A 114 -20.80 -26.44 10.36
C LYS A 114 -20.65 -27.88 9.92
N TYR A 115 -21.74 -28.66 9.95
CA TYR A 115 -21.74 -30.06 9.56
C TYR A 115 -22.11 -30.28 8.09
N VAL A 116 -22.64 -29.28 7.38
CA VAL A 116 -23.13 -29.43 5.99
C VAL A 116 -22.01 -29.82 5.01
N ARG A 117 -20.86 -29.13 5.07
CA ARG A 117 -19.72 -29.46 4.21
C ARG A 117 -19.11 -30.84 4.54
N PRO A 118 -18.84 -31.16 5.82
CA PRO A 118 -18.44 -32.51 6.21
C PRO A 118 -19.45 -33.58 5.80
N SER A 119 -20.75 -33.33 5.96
CA SER A 119 -21.79 -34.34 5.70
C SER A 119 -21.91 -34.64 4.21
N HIS A 120 -21.84 -33.63 3.33
CA HIS A 120 -21.81 -33.86 1.88
C HIS A 120 -20.60 -34.70 1.46
N ALA A 121 -19.41 -34.40 2.01
CA ALA A 121 -18.21 -35.19 1.75
C ALA A 121 -18.36 -36.64 2.24
N THR A 122 -18.86 -36.85 3.47
CA THR A 122 -19.07 -38.18 4.04
C THR A 122 -20.13 -38.98 3.26
N LEU A 123 -21.25 -38.35 2.88
CA LEU A 123 -22.29 -39.01 2.07
C LEU A 123 -21.78 -39.40 0.69
N SER A 124 -21.01 -38.51 0.04
CA SER A 124 -20.39 -38.80 -1.25
C SER A 124 -19.39 -39.96 -1.16
N LEU A 125 -18.64 -40.05 -0.06
CA LEU A 125 -17.74 -41.18 0.19
C LEU A 125 -18.51 -42.50 0.31
N PHE A 126 -19.58 -42.52 1.10
CA PHE A 126 -20.42 -43.70 1.23
C PHE A 126 -21.07 -44.10 -0.09
N ALA A 127 -21.54 -43.14 -0.89
CA ALA A 127 -22.08 -43.39 -2.22
C ALA A 127 -21.03 -44.00 -3.17
N GLY A 128 -19.79 -43.50 -3.14
CA GLY A 128 -18.69 -44.06 -3.93
C GLY A 128 -18.31 -45.47 -3.51
N ILE A 129 -18.23 -45.74 -2.20
CA ILE A 129 -17.95 -47.08 -1.65
C ILE A 129 -19.08 -48.05 -2.04
N TYR A 130 -20.33 -47.65 -1.87
CA TYR A 130 -21.48 -48.48 -2.24
C TYR A 130 -21.49 -48.78 -3.74
N TYR A 131 -21.31 -47.76 -4.58
CA TYR A 131 -21.27 -47.91 -6.03
C TYR A 131 -20.15 -48.86 -6.49
N GLY A 132 -18.95 -48.73 -5.91
CA GLY A 132 -17.81 -49.58 -6.27
C GLY A 132 -17.91 -51.03 -5.79
N LEU A 133 -18.61 -51.31 -4.69
CA LEU A 133 -18.72 -52.66 -4.12
C LEU A 133 -19.94 -53.45 -4.60
N PHE A 134 -21.03 -52.77 -4.95
CA PHE A 134 -22.32 -53.40 -5.28
C PHE A 134 -22.70 -53.30 -6.76
N THR A 135 -21.83 -52.76 -7.61
CA THR A 135 -22.02 -52.72 -9.07
C THR A 135 -21.02 -53.68 -9.73
N ASP A 136 -21.49 -54.60 -10.57
CA ASP A 136 -20.64 -55.63 -11.21
C ASP A 136 -19.57 -55.05 -12.15
N THR A 137 -19.92 -53.97 -12.87
CA THR A 137 -18.99 -53.22 -13.74
C THR A 137 -19.12 -51.73 -13.47
N PRO A 138 -18.45 -51.20 -12.43
CA PRO A 138 -18.56 -49.80 -12.07
C PRO A 138 -17.83 -48.92 -13.10
N ASP A 139 -18.50 -47.87 -13.57
CA ASP A 139 -17.88 -46.86 -14.43
C ASP A 139 -16.90 -46.02 -13.60
N LEU A 140 -15.65 -45.94 -14.08
CA LEU A 140 -14.59 -45.18 -13.44
C LEU A 140 -14.94 -43.69 -13.32
N LEU A 141 -15.65 -43.12 -14.29
CA LEU A 141 -16.07 -41.71 -14.27
C LEU A 141 -17.06 -41.46 -13.13
N ILE A 142 -18.06 -42.32 -12.98
CA ILE A 142 -19.07 -42.21 -11.92
C ILE A 142 -18.43 -42.41 -10.54
N LEU A 143 -17.55 -43.39 -10.41
CA LEU A 143 -16.79 -43.63 -9.18
C LEU A 143 -15.90 -42.43 -8.82
N SER A 144 -15.19 -41.86 -9.80
CA SER A 144 -14.34 -40.68 -9.58
C SER A 144 -15.15 -39.43 -9.19
N ALA A 145 -16.35 -39.27 -9.74
CA ALA A 145 -17.26 -38.19 -9.37
C ALA A 145 -17.67 -38.27 -7.90
N PHE A 146 -18.01 -39.47 -7.39
CA PHE A 146 -18.34 -39.66 -5.98
C PHE A 146 -17.14 -39.46 -5.04
N LEU A 147 -15.91 -39.76 -5.48
CA LEU A 147 -14.70 -39.60 -4.67
C LEU A 147 -14.12 -38.18 -4.70
N THR A 148 -14.59 -37.30 -5.60
CA THR A 148 -14.08 -35.93 -5.75
C THR A 148 -14.33 -35.07 -4.50
N LEU A 149 -15.54 -35.10 -3.93
CA LEU A 149 -15.87 -34.31 -2.73
C LEU A 149 -15.11 -34.76 -1.46
N PRO A 150 -15.01 -36.07 -1.14
CA PRO A 150 -14.18 -36.54 -0.05
C PRO A 150 -12.71 -36.15 -0.21
N PHE A 151 -12.16 -36.31 -1.42
CA PHE A 151 -10.75 -36.02 -1.69
C PHE A 151 -10.43 -34.53 -1.56
N THR A 152 -11.29 -33.65 -2.09
CA THR A 152 -11.11 -32.20 -1.96
C THR A 152 -11.29 -31.73 -0.51
N TYR A 153 -12.25 -32.30 0.23
CA TYR A 153 -12.48 -31.96 1.63
C TYR A 153 -11.34 -32.43 2.56
N ALA A 154 -10.79 -33.63 2.35
CA ALA A 154 -9.70 -34.18 3.17
C ALA A 154 -8.31 -33.68 2.73
N GLY A 155 -8.04 -33.67 1.42
CA GLY A 155 -6.71 -33.37 0.86
C GLY A 155 -6.36 -31.87 0.80
N LEU A 156 -7.27 -31.00 0.36
CA LEU A 156 -6.96 -29.56 0.26
C LEU A 156 -7.01 -28.86 1.62
N ARG A 157 -7.80 -29.38 2.56
CA ARG A 157 -7.88 -28.84 3.93
C ARG A 157 -6.58 -29.08 4.71
N GLU A 158 -5.86 -30.15 4.44
CA GLU A 158 -4.58 -30.45 5.12
C GLU A 158 -3.42 -29.66 4.49
N ILE A 159 -3.40 -29.48 3.17
CA ILE A 159 -2.38 -28.67 2.46
C ILE A 159 -2.44 -27.20 2.89
N GLY A 160 -3.63 -26.63 3.07
CA GLY A 160 -3.81 -25.27 3.58
C GLY A 160 -3.37 -25.09 5.05
N LYS A 161 -3.44 -26.14 5.86
CA LYS A 161 -2.97 -26.13 7.26
C LYS A 161 -1.47 -26.41 7.40
N ARG A 162 -0.86 -27.09 6.43
CA ARG A 162 0.56 -27.47 6.45
C ARG A 162 1.54 -26.36 6.09
N ASN A 163 1.07 -25.15 5.79
CA ASN A 163 1.95 -23.99 5.55
C ASN A 163 3.11 -24.31 4.58
N VAL A 164 2.85 -25.12 3.55
CA VAL A 164 3.89 -25.55 2.59
C VAL A 164 4.44 -24.34 1.82
N LEU A 165 3.67 -23.23 1.76
CA LEU A 165 4.09 -21.94 1.21
C LEU A 165 4.95 -21.10 2.17
N ALA A 166 4.97 -21.39 3.48
CA ALA A 166 5.80 -20.66 4.44
C ALA A 166 7.28 -21.08 4.41
N PHE A 167 7.60 -22.22 3.77
CA PHE A 167 8.96 -22.74 3.66
C PHE A 167 9.65 -22.45 2.31
N GLN A 168 9.01 -21.67 1.41
CA GLN A 168 9.63 -21.23 0.15
C GLN A 168 10.23 -19.82 0.18
N SER A 169 10.49 -19.26 1.37
CA SER A 169 11.37 -18.09 1.52
C SER A 169 12.74 -18.52 2.08
N LYS A 170 13.53 -19.17 1.22
CA LYS A 170 15.01 -19.16 1.25
C LYS A 170 15.53 -20.01 0.09
N LYS A 171 15.72 -19.36 -1.05
CA LYS A 171 16.86 -19.59 -1.94
C LYS A 171 17.28 -18.25 -2.52
#